data_AF-A0A351L561-F1
#
_entry.id   AF-A0A351L561-F1
#
_cell.length_a   1.000
_cell.length_b   1.000
_cell.length_c   1.000
_cell.angle_alpha   90.00
_cell.angle_beta   90.00
_cell.angle_gamma   90.00
#
_symmetry.space_group_name_H-M   'P 1'
#
loop_
_entity.id
_entity.type
_entity.pdbx_description
1 polymer ?
#
loop_
_entity_poly.entity_id
_entity_poly.type
_entity_poly.pdbx_seq_one_letter_code
_entity_poly.pdbx_strand_id
1 'polypeptide(L)'
;MNSEPSSAYDYQVGGCLPQDCQTYVKRQADLDFYQGMMAGEFCYVLNSRQMGKSSLRVQTMQRLRSEGVACAVVDLTSIGCRDITPQQWYASIIKTLADGFHLSDKIDIVSWWCDREIFSPVQRLDEFIGKVLLKEIPQKLAIFVDEIDSVKRLNFPVDDFFALIKSCYNKRADRPEYRRLAFALLGVA
;
A
#
# COMPACT_ATOMS: atom_id res chain seq x y z
N MET A 1 17.03 19.41 45.45
CA MET A 1 17.72 19.40 44.15
C MET A 1 16.91 18.49 43.24
N ASN A 2 16.07 19.08 42.38
CA ASN A 2 15.25 18.34 41.43
C ASN A 2 16.12 17.98 40.22
N SER A 3 16.40 16.70 40.04
CA SER A 3 16.90 16.16 38.78
C SER A 3 15.71 15.95 37.85
N GLU A 4 15.50 16.87 36.92
CA GLU A 4 14.60 16.63 35.78
C GLU A 4 15.12 15.42 34.98
N PRO A 5 14.26 14.50 34.51
CA PRO A 5 14.68 13.46 33.61
C PRO A 5 15.00 14.11 32.26
N SER A 6 16.28 14.11 31.89
CA SER A 6 16.73 14.35 30.52
C SER A 6 15.91 13.46 29.59
N SER A 7 14.95 14.03 28.85
CA SER A 7 14.26 13.31 27.79
C SER A 7 15.33 12.81 26.83
N ALA A 8 15.57 11.51 26.83
CA ALA A 8 16.55 10.90 25.94
C ALA A 8 16.10 11.18 24.49
N TYR A 9 16.69 12.20 23.87
CA TYR A 9 16.48 12.52 22.48
C TYR A 9 17.12 11.41 21.65
N ASP A 10 16.31 10.46 21.21
CA ASP A 10 16.77 9.36 20.38
C ASP A 10 16.83 9.81 18.91
N TYR A 11 18.04 10.12 18.45
CA TYR A 11 18.30 10.59 17.09
C TYR A 11 18.57 9.39 16.17
N GLN A 12 17.59 9.05 15.34
CA GLN A 12 17.68 7.93 14.41
C GLN A 12 18.28 8.35 13.07
N VAL A 13 19.40 7.73 12.69
CA VAL A 13 20.03 7.91 11.37
C VAL A 13 19.57 6.82 10.42
N GLY A 14 18.78 7.21 9.41
CA GLY A 14 18.28 6.31 8.38
C GLY A 14 17.05 5.48 8.79
N GLY A 15 16.45 4.83 7.80
CA GLY A 15 15.19 4.10 8.00
C GLY A 15 13.96 5.02 8.13
N CYS A 16 12.83 4.43 8.50
CA CYS A 16 11.59 5.17 8.75
C CYS A 16 11.54 5.62 10.20
N LEU A 17 11.29 6.91 10.42
CA LEU A 17 10.99 7.44 11.76
C LEU A 17 9.62 6.92 12.27
N PRO A 18 9.55 6.40 13.51
CA PRO A 18 8.31 6.01 14.16
C PRO A 18 7.35 7.19 14.36
N GLN A 19 6.09 6.86 14.68
CA GLN A 19 5.03 7.84 14.97
C GLN A 19 5.46 8.90 15.97
N ASP A 20 5.98 8.45 17.09
CA ASP A 20 6.26 9.26 18.27
C ASP A 20 7.66 9.90 18.22
N CYS A 21 8.31 9.86 17.05
CA CYS A 21 9.63 10.42 16.90
C CYS A 21 9.57 11.95 17.01
N GLN A 22 10.11 12.47 18.10
CA GLN A 22 10.15 13.91 18.39
C GLN A 22 10.93 14.72 17.34
N THR A 23 11.72 14.07 16.48
CA THR A 23 12.51 14.71 15.43
C THR A 23 11.81 14.75 14.06
N TYR A 24 10.58 14.21 13.94
CA TYR A 24 9.83 14.28 12.69
C TYR A 24 9.28 15.69 12.44
N VAL A 25 9.81 16.37 11.43
CA VAL A 25 9.31 17.67 10.98
C VAL A 25 8.21 17.45 9.94
N LYS A 26 6.97 17.80 10.31
CA LYS A 26 5.81 17.76 9.40
C LYS A 26 6.00 18.75 8.25
N ARG A 27 5.67 18.32 7.04
CA ARG A 27 5.76 19.11 5.80
C ARG A 27 4.36 19.34 5.24
N GLN A 28 4.22 20.26 4.29
CA GLN A 28 2.94 20.45 3.58
C GLN A 28 2.49 19.16 2.89
N ALA A 29 3.44 18.40 2.33
CA ALA A 29 3.18 17.11 1.69
C ALA A 29 2.52 16.07 2.63
N ASP A 30 2.75 16.14 3.95
CA ASP A 30 2.05 15.28 4.92
C ASP A 30 0.55 15.54 4.93
N LEU A 31 0.17 16.81 4.89
CA LEU A 31 -1.24 17.21 4.90
C LEU A 31 -1.89 16.86 3.57
N ASP A 32 -1.25 17.23 2.45
CA ASP A 32 -1.77 17.00 1.11
C ASP A 32 -1.96 15.50 0.84
N PHE A 33 -0.96 14.69 1.22
CA PHE A 33 -1.02 13.25 1.02
C PHE A 33 -2.13 12.60 1.85
N TYR A 34 -2.24 12.97 3.14
CA TYR A 34 -3.31 12.47 3.98
C TYR A 34 -4.70 12.89 3.47
N GLN A 35 -4.87 14.15 3.05
CA GLN A 35 -6.14 14.65 2.52
C GLN A 35 -6.54 13.93 1.22
N GLY A 36 -5.59 13.75 0.30
CA GLY A 36 -5.80 12.97 -0.92
C GLY A 36 -6.25 11.54 -0.60
N MET A 37 -5.54 10.86 0.31
CA MET A 37 -5.92 9.50 0.73
C MET A 37 -7.32 9.44 1.36
N MET A 38 -7.70 10.44 2.18
CA MET A 38 -9.04 10.51 2.79
C MET A 38 -10.16 10.80 1.80
N ALA A 39 -9.87 11.60 0.77
CA ALA A 39 -10.76 11.85 -0.36
C ALA A 39 -10.88 10.64 -1.30
N GLY A 40 -10.11 9.59 -1.05
CA GLY A 40 -10.05 8.42 -1.89
C GLY A 40 -9.23 8.65 -3.15
N GLU A 41 -8.40 9.68 -3.24
CA GLU A 41 -7.65 9.99 -4.46
C GLU A 41 -6.60 8.93 -4.79
N PHE A 42 -6.05 9.05 -6.00
CA PHE A 42 -4.92 8.27 -6.45
C PHE A 42 -3.65 9.10 -6.31
N CYS A 43 -2.85 8.78 -5.29
CA CYS A 43 -1.73 9.62 -4.86
C CYS A 43 -0.39 9.07 -5.34
N TYR A 44 0.50 9.97 -5.75
CA TYR A 44 1.88 9.64 -6.12
C TYR A 44 2.87 10.34 -5.18
N VAL A 45 3.79 9.56 -4.60
CA VAL A 45 4.87 10.07 -3.76
C VAL A 45 6.19 9.64 -4.38
N LEU A 46 6.72 10.49 -5.26
CA LEU A 46 7.96 10.25 -6.00
C LEU A 46 9.07 11.17 -5.47
N ASN A 47 10.12 10.59 -4.91
CA ASN A 47 11.24 11.37 -4.36
C ASN A 47 12.53 10.52 -4.30
N SER A 48 13.70 11.14 -4.13
CA SER A 48 14.98 10.43 -3.98
C SER A 48 15.00 9.53 -2.74
N ARG A 49 15.94 8.56 -2.71
CA ARG A 49 16.13 7.66 -1.56
C ARG A 49 16.44 8.46 -0.30
N GLN A 50 16.00 7.95 0.86
CA GLN A 50 16.30 8.53 2.18
C GLN A 50 15.74 9.95 2.44
N MET A 51 14.83 10.47 1.61
CA MET A 51 14.19 11.78 1.82
C MET A 51 12.91 11.73 2.70
N GLY A 52 12.69 10.62 3.42
CA GLY A 52 11.56 10.47 4.35
C GLY A 52 10.23 10.02 3.72
N LYS A 53 10.24 9.41 2.52
CA LYS A 53 9.03 8.82 1.91
C LYS A 53 8.37 7.78 2.81
N SER A 54 9.17 6.86 3.37
CA SER A 54 8.68 5.82 4.26
C SER A 54 8.08 6.42 5.54
N SER A 55 8.69 7.49 6.08
CA SER A 55 8.13 8.23 7.23
C SER A 55 6.80 8.88 6.90
N LEU A 56 6.70 9.57 5.75
CA LEU A 56 5.43 10.15 5.27
C LEU A 56 4.34 9.07 5.15
N ARG A 57 4.67 7.90 4.60
CA ARG A 57 3.75 6.75 4.51
C ARG A 57 3.30 6.28 5.89
N VAL A 58 4.24 6.03 6.82
CA VAL A 58 3.95 5.50 8.15
C VAL A 58 3.06 6.47 8.94
N GLN A 59 3.43 7.75 8.97
CA GLN A 59 2.66 8.80 9.65
C GLN A 59 1.23 8.91 9.08
N THR A 60 1.11 8.90 7.75
CA THR A 60 -0.20 8.98 7.08
C THR A 60 -1.05 7.74 7.34
N MET A 61 -0.46 6.55 7.20
CA MET A 61 -1.15 5.28 7.40
C MET A 61 -1.68 5.14 8.84
N GLN A 62 -0.90 5.55 9.84
CA GLN A 62 -1.33 5.54 11.24
C GLN A 62 -2.50 6.48 11.47
N ARG A 63 -2.42 7.71 10.93
CA ARG A 63 -3.51 8.67 11.01
C ARG A 63 -4.79 8.13 10.36
N LEU A 64 -4.70 7.56 9.15
CA LEU A 64 -5.83 6.93 8.46
C LEU A 64 -6.45 5.79 9.29
N ARG A 65 -5.62 4.93 9.89
CA ARG A 65 -6.10 3.85 10.78
C ARG A 65 -6.83 4.40 12.01
N SER A 66 -6.33 5.48 12.61
CA SER A 66 -7.00 6.13 13.76
C SER A 66 -8.38 6.71 13.41
N GLU A 67 -8.61 6.99 12.13
CA GLU A 67 -9.88 7.48 11.59
C GLU A 67 -10.75 6.36 11.01
N GLY A 68 -10.40 5.09 11.25
CA GLY A 68 -11.18 3.92 10.86
C GLY A 68 -10.98 3.47 9.41
N VAL A 69 -9.95 3.96 8.71
CA VAL A 69 -9.60 3.49 7.36
C VAL A 69 -8.78 2.18 7.46
N ALA A 70 -9.23 1.14 6.76
CA ALA A 70 -8.48 -0.10 6.62
C ALA A 70 -7.28 0.14 5.69
N CYS A 71 -6.07 -0.20 6.14
CA CYS A 71 -4.85 0.10 5.39
C CYS A 71 -3.95 -1.12 5.23
N ALA A 72 -3.49 -1.38 4.00
CA ALA A 72 -2.51 -2.41 3.66
C ALA A 72 -1.32 -1.81 2.88
N VAL A 73 -0.15 -2.43 3.02
CA VAL A 73 1.08 -2.03 2.32
C VAL A 73 1.56 -3.20 1.48
N VAL A 74 1.89 -2.93 0.22
CA VAL A 74 2.51 -3.84 -0.73
C VAL A 74 3.90 -3.29 -1.05
N ASP A 75 4.93 -3.86 -0.41
CA ASP A 75 6.33 -3.52 -0.71
C ASP A 75 6.80 -4.40 -1.88
N LEU A 76 6.97 -3.79 -3.06
CA LEU A 76 7.36 -4.53 -4.26
C LEU A 76 8.80 -5.04 -4.23
N THR A 77 9.67 -4.48 -3.39
CA THR A 77 11.02 -5.03 -3.16
C THR A 77 10.95 -6.35 -2.41
N SER A 78 10.03 -6.48 -1.45
CA SER A 78 9.86 -7.72 -0.68
C SER A 78 9.27 -8.87 -1.50
N ILE A 79 8.51 -8.54 -2.56
CA ILE A 79 7.83 -9.49 -3.42
C ILE A 79 8.72 -9.88 -4.62
N GLY A 80 9.50 -8.95 -5.14
CA GLY A 80 10.26 -9.12 -6.37
C GLY A 80 11.66 -9.70 -6.16
N CYS A 81 11.92 -10.89 -6.72
CA CYS A 81 13.27 -11.34 -7.05
C CYS A 81 13.41 -11.50 -8.57
N ARG A 82 14.65 -11.55 -9.09
CA ARG A 82 14.92 -11.55 -10.54
C ARG A 82 14.23 -12.70 -11.29
N ASP A 83 14.08 -13.85 -10.63
CA ASP A 83 13.59 -15.10 -11.24
C ASP A 83 12.12 -15.39 -10.89
N ILE A 84 11.40 -14.43 -10.30
CA ILE A 84 9.98 -14.61 -9.97
C ILE A 84 9.15 -14.65 -11.26
N THR A 85 8.20 -15.58 -11.32
CA THR A 85 7.23 -15.65 -12.42
C THR A 85 6.09 -14.63 -12.23
N PRO A 86 5.40 -14.19 -13.29
CA PRO A 86 4.21 -13.35 -13.15
C PRO A 86 3.15 -13.96 -12.21
N GLN A 87 2.91 -15.27 -12.30
CA GLN A 87 1.96 -15.97 -11.44
C GLN A 87 2.33 -15.81 -9.95
N GLN A 88 3.59 -16.09 -9.59
CA GLN A 88 4.06 -15.95 -8.21
C GLN A 88 4.03 -14.49 -7.74
N TRP A 89 4.34 -13.54 -8.61
CA TRP A 89 4.38 -12.13 -8.28
C TRP A 89 2.98 -11.60 -7.92
N TYR A 90 1.97 -11.85 -8.76
CA TYR A 90 0.59 -11.46 -8.48
C TYR A 90 -0.02 -12.24 -7.31
N ALA A 91 0.27 -13.53 -7.17
CA ALA A 91 -0.17 -14.32 -6.01
C ALA A 91 0.39 -13.75 -4.70
N SER A 92 1.66 -13.33 -4.70
CA SER A 92 2.31 -12.68 -3.56
C SER A 92 1.63 -11.35 -3.21
N ILE A 93 1.30 -10.52 -4.21
CA ILE A 93 0.56 -9.26 -3.99
C ILE A 93 -0.80 -9.54 -3.32
N ILE A 94 -1.56 -10.51 -3.84
CA ILE A 94 -2.87 -10.89 -3.26
C ILE A 94 -2.69 -11.38 -1.82
N LYS A 95 -1.69 -12.22 -1.56
CA LYS A 95 -1.38 -12.71 -0.20
C LYS A 95 -1.04 -11.55 0.74
N THR A 96 -0.18 -10.63 0.31
CA THR A 96 0.18 -9.44 1.09
C THR A 96 -1.03 -8.55 1.39
N LEU A 97 -1.93 -8.37 0.42
CA LEU A 97 -3.18 -7.63 0.63
C LEU A 97 -4.10 -8.36 1.62
N ALA A 98 -4.28 -9.66 1.47
CA ALA A 98 -5.10 -10.47 2.38
C ALA A 98 -4.58 -10.39 3.82
N ASP A 99 -3.27 -10.55 4.01
CA ASP A 99 -2.63 -10.45 5.33
C ASP A 99 -2.76 -9.03 5.89
N GLY A 100 -2.48 -8.01 5.08
CA GLY A 100 -2.55 -6.61 5.48
C GLY A 100 -3.95 -6.13 5.86
N PHE A 101 -4.98 -6.80 5.36
CA PHE A 101 -6.38 -6.55 5.71
C PHE A 101 -6.97 -7.59 6.68
N HIS A 102 -6.16 -8.49 7.23
CA HIS A 102 -6.59 -9.53 8.18
C HIS A 102 -7.70 -10.45 7.61
N LEU A 103 -7.59 -10.82 6.34
CA LEU A 103 -8.53 -11.72 5.65
C LEU A 103 -8.06 -13.17 5.59
N SER A 104 -6.85 -13.45 6.08
CA SER A 104 -6.22 -14.78 5.96
C SER A 104 -6.95 -15.86 6.75
N ASP A 105 -7.70 -15.50 7.80
CA ASP A 105 -8.55 -16.43 8.55
C ASP A 105 -9.90 -16.70 7.85
N LYS A 106 -10.28 -15.85 6.90
CA LYS A 106 -11.55 -15.95 6.16
C LYS A 106 -11.40 -16.64 4.81
N ILE A 107 -10.22 -16.53 4.19
CA ILE A 107 -9.99 -16.94 2.81
C ILE A 107 -8.65 -17.65 2.74
N ASP A 108 -8.69 -18.91 2.30
CA ASP A 108 -7.49 -19.61 1.86
C ASP A 108 -7.04 -19.03 0.51
N ILE A 109 -6.01 -18.20 0.56
CA ILE A 109 -5.46 -17.51 -0.61
C ILE A 109 -4.87 -18.48 -1.63
N VAL A 110 -4.30 -19.60 -1.19
CA VAL A 110 -3.70 -20.59 -2.11
C VAL A 110 -4.82 -21.25 -2.91
N SER A 111 -5.84 -21.77 -2.22
CA SER A 111 -7.01 -22.36 -2.89
C SER A 111 -7.72 -21.34 -3.77
N TRP A 112 -7.94 -20.12 -3.27
CA TRP A 112 -8.59 -19.04 -4.03
C TRP A 112 -7.85 -18.71 -5.33
N TRP A 113 -6.52 -18.74 -5.31
CA TRP A 113 -5.67 -18.52 -6.48
C TRP A 113 -5.75 -19.70 -7.47
N CYS A 114 -5.55 -20.93 -7.00
CA CYS A 114 -5.56 -22.14 -7.82
C CYS A 114 -6.92 -22.35 -8.52
N ASP A 115 -8.03 -22.12 -7.82
CA ASP A 115 -9.39 -22.23 -8.39
C ASP A 115 -9.65 -21.27 -9.56
N ARG A 116 -8.79 -20.25 -9.73
CA ARG A 116 -8.86 -19.24 -10.78
C ARG A 116 -7.80 -19.39 -11.86
N GLU A 117 -7.08 -20.52 -11.86
CA GLU A 117 -6.74 -21.28 -13.06
C GLU A 117 -6.69 -20.56 -14.41
N ILE A 118 -7.90 -20.41 -14.94
CA ILE A 118 -8.25 -19.96 -16.28
C ILE A 118 -8.03 -18.46 -16.50
N PHE A 119 -7.98 -17.65 -15.44
CA PHE A 119 -7.80 -16.21 -15.52
C PHE A 119 -6.33 -15.82 -15.51
N SER A 120 -6.00 -14.76 -16.25
CA SER A 120 -4.68 -14.15 -16.19
C SER A 120 -4.38 -13.62 -14.78
N PRO A 121 -3.10 -13.52 -14.37
CA PRO A 121 -2.71 -13.02 -13.06
C PRO A 121 -3.33 -11.67 -12.68
N VAL A 122 -3.38 -10.73 -13.63
CA VAL A 122 -3.97 -9.39 -13.41
C VAL A 122 -5.49 -9.46 -13.21
N GLN A 123 -6.19 -10.35 -13.92
CA GLN A 123 -7.63 -10.56 -13.74
C GLN A 123 -7.93 -11.15 -12.36
N ARG A 124 -7.08 -12.06 -11.87
CA ARG A 124 -7.21 -12.58 -10.50
C ARG A 124 -7.04 -11.45 -9.49
N LEU A 125 -6.07 -10.56 -9.66
CA LEU A 125 -5.93 -9.40 -8.77
C LEU A 125 -7.14 -8.46 -8.84
N ASP A 126 -7.68 -8.17 -10.03
CA ASP A 126 -8.90 -7.38 -10.19
C ASP A 126 -10.10 -8.00 -9.47
N GLU A 127 -10.28 -9.31 -9.64
CA GLU A 127 -11.36 -10.04 -8.98
C GLU A 127 -11.20 -10.04 -7.46
N PHE A 128 -9.97 -10.18 -6.96
CA PHE A 128 -9.68 -10.11 -5.54
C PHE A 128 -10.03 -8.73 -4.96
N ILE A 129 -9.62 -7.64 -5.61
CA ILE A 129 -9.96 -6.29 -5.15
C ILE A 129 -11.49 -6.11 -5.14
N GLY A 130 -12.16 -6.45 -6.24
CA GLY A 130 -13.59 -6.20 -6.40
C GLY A 130 -14.50 -7.11 -5.59
N LYS A 131 -14.26 -8.42 -5.60
CA LYS A 131 -15.18 -9.42 -5.02
C LYS A 131 -14.79 -9.88 -3.63
N VAL A 132 -13.54 -9.65 -3.22
CA VAL A 132 -13.05 -9.99 -1.89
C VAL A 132 -12.87 -8.74 -1.05
N LEU A 133 -11.89 -7.88 -1.38
CA LEU A 133 -11.55 -6.74 -0.52
C LEU A 133 -12.73 -5.78 -0.34
N LEU A 134 -13.36 -5.36 -1.44
CA LEU A 134 -14.49 -4.43 -1.38
C LEU A 134 -15.76 -5.04 -0.78
N LYS A 135 -15.86 -6.38 -0.72
CA LYS A 135 -17.02 -7.06 -0.15
C LYS A 135 -16.86 -7.31 1.35
N GLU A 136 -15.68 -7.75 1.77
CA GLU A 136 -15.39 -8.13 3.16
C GLU A 136 -15.09 -6.92 4.06
N ILE A 137 -14.68 -5.79 3.47
CA ILE A 137 -14.24 -4.60 4.21
C ILE A 137 -15.20 -3.45 3.91
N PRO A 138 -16.15 -3.14 4.82
CA PRO A 138 -17.12 -2.04 4.63
C PRO A 138 -16.52 -0.64 4.84
N GLN A 139 -15.38 -0.53 5.55
CA GLN A 139 -14.68 0.73 5.80
C GLN A 139 -14.03 1.29 4.53
N LYS A 140 -13.56 2.54 4.54
CA LYS A 140 -12.65 3.03 3.51
C LYS A 140 -11.38 2.17 3.49
N LEU A 141 -10.83 1.93 2.32
CA LEU A 141 -9.61 1.15 2.10
C LEU A 141 -8.51 2.06 1.56
N ALA A 142 -7.30 1.92 2.08
CA ALA A 142 -6.10 2.54 1.55
C ALA A 142 -5.06 1.46 1.25
N ILE A 143 -4.64 1.37 -0.01
CA ILE A 143 -3.58 0.46 -0.45
C ILE A 143 -2.35 1.30 -0.80
N PHE A 144 -1.26 1.07 -0.06
CA PHE A 144 0.03 1.69 -0.32
C PHE A 144 0.90 0.70 -1.10
N VAL A 145 1.32 1.06 -2.30
CA VAL A 145 2.29 0.30 -3.09
C VAL A 145 3.63 1.02 -2.98
N ASP A 146 4.56 0.42 -2.22
CA ASP A 146 5.85 1.01 -1.90
C ASP A 146 6.97 0.42 -2.80
N GLU A 147 8.06 1.16 -2.92
CA GLU A 147 9.22 0.82 -3.74
C GLU A 147 8.85 0.45 -5.20
N ILE A 148 7.99 1.24 -5.86
CA ILE A 148 7.54 0.96 -7.23
C ILE A 148 8.67 0.92 -8.26
N ASP A 149 9.83 1.50 -7.97
CA ASP A 149 11.01 1.42 -8.85
C ASP A 149 11.66 0.02 -8.87
N SER A 150 11.35 -0.84 -7.89
CA SER A 150 11.83 -2.22 -7.83
C SER A 150 11.34 -3.08 -9.02
N VAL A 151 10.22 -2.72 -9.64
CA VAL A 151 9.67 -3.45 -10.80
C VAL A 151 10.60 -3.45 -12.00
N LYS A 152 11.54 -2.49 -12.08
CA LYS A 152 12.59 -2.43 -13.12
C LYS A 152 13.53 -3.65 -13.09
N ARG A 153 13.53 -4.41 -12.00
CA ARG A 153 14.35 -5.63 -11.83
C ARG A 153 13.66 -6.90 -12.31
N LEU A 154 12.37 -6.83 -12.62
CA LEU A 154 11.58 -7.97 -13.07
C LEU A 154 11.85 -8.23 -14.55
N ASN A 155 11.85 -9.51 -14.94
CA ASN A 155 12.10 -9.95 -16.31
C ASN A 155 10.80 -10.05 -17.16
N PHE A 156 9.71 -9.40 -16.74
CA PHE A 156 8.41 -9.44 -17.41
C PHE A 156 7.72 -8.08 -17.32
N PRO A 157 6.79 -7.75 -18.24
CA PRO A 157 6.08 -6.48 -18.24
C PRO A 157 5.11 -6.37 -17.05
N VAL A 158 5.07 -5.19 -16.43
CA VAL A 158 4.20 -4.88 -15.29
C VAL A 158 3.17 -3.79 -15.60
N ASP A 159 3.05 -3.37 -16.86
CA ASP A 159 2.14 -2.31 -17.28
C ASP A 159 0.68 -2.62 -16.91
N ASP A 160 0.29 -3.89 -17.01
CA ASP A 160 -1.04 -4.38 -16.64
C ASP A 160 -1.37 -4.15 -15.16
N PHE A 161 -0.38 -4.21 -14.26
CA PHE A 161 -0.58 -3.94 -12.84
C PHE A 161 -0.93 -2.47 -12.61
N PHE A 162 -0.17 -1.54 -13.21
CA PHE A 162 -0.45 -0.12 -13.09
C PHE A 162 -1.74 0.28 -13.82
N ALA A 163 -2.03 -0.35 -14.96
CA ALA A 163 -3.29 -0.20 -15.68
C ALA A 163 -4.48 -0.65 -14.84
N LEU A 164 -4.34 -1.76 -14.09
CA LEU A 164 -5.37 -2.22 -13.16
C LEU A 164 -5.64 -1.20 -12.05
N ILE A 165 -4.60 -0.66 -11.41
CA ILE A 165 -4.76 0.34 -10.35
C ILE A 165 -5.52 1.57 -10.89
N LYS A 166 -5.15 2.05 -12.08
CA LYS A 166 -5.87 3.14 -12.75
C LYS A 166 -7.32 2.75 -13.11
N SER A 167 -7.54 1.51 -13.54
CA SER A 167 -8.88 0.96 -13.81
C SER A 167 -9.76 0.97 -12.57
N CYS A 168 -9.23 0.60 -11.40
CA CYS A 168 -9.96 0.68 -10.13
C CYS A 168 -10.43 2.11 -9.81
N TYR A 169 -9.62 3.12 -10.12
CA TYR A 169 -10.01 4.53 -9.98
C TYR A 169 -11.15 4.90 -10.94
N ASN A 170 -11.05 4.49 -12.20
CA ASN A 170 -12.07 4.79 -13.22
C ASN A 170 -13.42 4.09 -12.95
N LYS A 171 -13.39 2.88 -12.38
CA LYS A 171 -14.60 2.10 -12.04
C LYS A 171 -15.54 2.84 -11.07
N ARG A 172 -15.08 3.88 -10.37
CA ARG A 172 -15.88 4.71 -9.46
C ARG A 172 -17.04 5.46 -10.11
N ALA A 173 -16.98 5.66 -11.42
CA ALA A 173 -18.06 6.25 -12.19
C ALA A 173 -19.30 5.35 -12.15
N ASP A 174 -19.11 4.04 -12.35
CA ASP A 174 -20.19 3.07 -12.47
C ASP A 174 -20.41 2.23 -11.20
N ARG A 175 -19.38 2.13 -10.35
CA ARG A 175 -19.34 1.26 -9.17
C ARG A 175 -19.01 2.06 -7.91
N PRO A 176 -20.02 2.52 -7.16
CA PRO A 176 -19.84 3.36 -5.97
C PRO A 176 -18.93 2.74 -4.90
N GLU A 177 -18.85 1.41 -4.81
CA GLU A 177 -17.99 0.70 -3.88
C GLU A 177 -16.50 0.98 -4.08
N TYR A 178 -16.08 1.35 -5.30
CA TYR A 178 -14.70 1.73 -5.59
C TYR A 178 -14.35 3.14 -5.10
N ARG A 179 -15.34 4.00 -4.77
CA ARG A 179 -15.08 5.34 -4.22
C ARG A 179 -14.45 5.29 -2.83
N ARG A 180 -14.57 4.13 -2.18
CA ARG A 180 -14.04 3.83 -0.85
C ARG A 180 -12.56 3.44 -0.89
N LEU A 181 -12.00 3.17 -2.06
CA LEU A 181 -10.68 2.59 -2.24
C LEU A 181 -9.68 3.66 -2.72
N ALA A 182 -8.72 4.01 -1.88
CA ALA A 182 -7.60 4.88 -2.21
C ALA A 182 -6.34 4.06 -2.55
N PHE A 183 -5.52 4.58 -3.46
CA PHE A 183 -4.21 4.00 -3.78
C PHE A 183 -3.13 5.06 -3.63
N ALA A 184 -2.00 4.68 -3.04
CA ALA A 184 -0.79 5.47 -3.03
C ALA A 184 0.35 4.69 -3.71
N LEU A 185 1.00 5.29 -4.70
CA LEU A 185 2.20 4.75 -5.32
C LEU A 185 3.42 5.53 -4.82
N LEU A 186 4.36 4.82 -4.17
CA LEU A 186 5.56 5.39 -3.58
C LEU A 186 6.80 4.78 -4.23
N GLY A 187 7.77 5.63 -4.59
CA GLY A 187 9.04 5.15 -5.13
C GLY A 187 10.01 6.26 -5.47
N VAL A 188 11.10 5.86 -6.13
CA VAL A 188 12.13 6.77 -6.59
C VAL A 188 11.85 7.20 -8.03
N ALA A 189 11.86 8.52 -8.26
CA ALA A 189 11.93 9.14 -9.59
C ALA A 189 13.39 9.43 -9.96
#